data_AF-A0A497BUX8-F1
#
_entry.id   AF-A0A497BUX8-F1
#
_cell.length_a   1.000
_cell.length_b   1.000
_cell.length_c   1.000
_cell.angle_alpha   90.00
_cell.angle_beta   90.00
_cell.angle_gamma   90.00
#
_symmetry.space_group_name_H-M   'P 1'
#
loop_
_entity.id
_entity.type
_entity.pdbx_description
1 polymer ?
#
loop_
_entity_poly.entity_id
_entity_poly.type
_entity_poly.pdbx_seq_one_letter_code
_entity_poly.pdbx_strand_id
1 'polypeptide(L)' 'QLRAAGVEQIEGAAICTACHVDEFFSHRAERGRTGRFGVVMELLK' A
#
# COMPACT_ATOMS: atom_id res chain seq x y z
N GLN A 1 -8.65 -2.67 13.84
CA GLN A 1 -9.75 -2.34 12.91
C GLN A 1 -10.27 -3.61 12.23
N LEU A 2 -9.55 -4.24 11.30
CA LEU A 2 -10.04 -5.42 10.55
C LEU A 2 -10.43 -6.63 11.44
N ARG A 3 -9.59 -7.03 12.39
CA ARG A 3 -9.93 -8.13 13.33
C ARG A 3 -11.17 -7.85 14.17
N ALA A 4 -11.33 -6.60 14.61
CA ALA A 4 -12.51 -6.18 15.36
C ALA A 4 -13.78 -6.19 14.49
N ALA A 5 -13.64 -6.08 13.17
CA ALA A 5 -14.72 -6.24 12.20
C ALA A 5 -14.97 -7.71 11.80
N GLY A 6 -14.30 -8.67 12.44
CA GLY A 6 -14.47 -10.10 12.18
C GLY A 6 -13.67 -10.67 11.01
N VAL A 7 -12.74 -9.90 10.41
CA VAL A 7 -11.86 -10.43 9.35
C VAL A 7 -10.80 -11.33 9.98
N GLU A 8 -10.78 -12.60 9.60
CA GLU A 8 -9.87 -13.61 10.18
C GLU A 8 -8.53 -13.68 9.43
N GLN A 9 -8.60 -13.71 8.10
CA GLN A 9 -7.45 -13.83 7.21
C GLN A 9 -6.95 -12.44 6.81
N ILE A 10 -5.78 -12.06 7.33
CA ILE A 10 -5.19 -10.74 7.13
C ILE A 10 -3.71 -10.94 6.89
N GLU A 11 -3.25 -10.42 5.75
CA GLU A 11 -1.84 -10.39 5.39
C GLU A 11 -1.39 -8.94 5.19
N GLY A 12 -0.16 -8.66 5.60
CA GLY A 12 0.50 -7.38 5.33
C GLY A 12 1.63 -7.61 4.35
N ALA A 13 1.76 -6.73 3.35
CA ALA A 13 2.82 -6.83 2.35
C ALA A 13 4.24 -6.67 2.94
N ALA A 14 4.37 -6.10 4.15
CA ALA A 14 5.64 -5.83 4.83
C ALA A 14 6.63 -4.96 4.01
N ILE A 15 6.14 -4.15 3.07
CA ILE A 15 6.94 -3.23 2.25
C ILE A 15 6.80 -1.80 2.76
N CYS A 16 7.92 -1.08 2.85
CA CYS A 16 7.96 0.33 3.20
C CYS A 16 8.19 1.20 1.96
N THR A 17 7.18 1.96 1.52
CA THR A 17 7.31 2.84 0.34
C THR A 17 8.36 3.95 0.52
N ALA A 18 8.65 4.36 1.76
CA ALA A 18 9.71 5.34 2.02
C ALA A 18 11.13 4.75 1.94
N CYS A 19 11.30 3.44 2.15
CA CYS A 19 12.60 2.77 2.03
C CYS A 19 12.91 2.36 0.58
N HIS A 20 11.89 2.21 -0.25
CA HIS A 20 11.96 1.73 -1.64
C HIS A 20 11.41 2.78 -2.61
N VAL A 21 11.97 4.00 -2.60
CA VAL A 21 11.50 5.12 -3.44
C VAL A 21 11.84 4.97 -4.92
N ASP A 22 12.69 4.01 -5.26
CA ASP A 22 13.00 3.55 -6.61
C ASP A 22 11.89 2.68 -7.21
N GLU A 23 11.06 2.06 -6.36
CA GLU A 23 9.96 1.20 -6.78
C GLU A 23 8.57 1.83 -6.51
N PHE A 24 8.46 2.67 -5.47
CA PHE A 24 7.20 3.24 -5.02
C PHE A 24 7.27 4.75 -4.81
N PHE A 25 6.16 5.44 -5.10
CA PHE A 25 5.98 6.82 -4.66
C PHE A 25 5.79 6.92 -3.14
N SER A 26 6.49 7.85 -2.49
CA SER A 26 6.40 8.10 -1.05
C SER A 26 6.26 9.59 -0.73
N HIS A 27 5.04 10.01 -0.40
CA HIS A 27 4.75 11.40 -0.06
C HIS A 27 5.63 11.93 1.09
N ARG A 28 5.92 11.08 2.09
CA ARG A 28 6.74 11.47 3.24
C ARG A 28 8.22 11.60 2.86
N ALA A 29 8.79 10.60 2.18
CA ALA A 29 10.21 10.60 1.83
C ALA A 29 10.52 11.69 0.78
N GLU A 30 9.61 11.90 -0.17
CA GLU A 30 9.78 12.84 -1.29
C GLU A 30 9.17 14.24 -0.99
N ARG A 31 8.88 14.53 0.28
CA ARG A 31 8.45 15.85 0.78
C ARG A 31 7.27 16.44 0.00
N GLY A 32 6.30 15.59 -0.28
CA GLY A 32 5.05 15.92 -0.96
C GLY A 32 5.14 16.08 -2.48
N ARG A 33 6.34 16.07 -3.07
CA ARG A 33 6.56 16.21 -4.52
C ARG A 33 6.76 14.86 -5.19
N THR A 34 5.68 14.08 -5.28
CA THR A 34 5.70 12.74 -5.88
C THR A 34 4.35 12.37 -6.47
N GLY A 35 4.34 11.33 -7.30
CA GLY A 35 3.13 10.74 -7.89
C GLY A 35 2.29 9.97 -6.88
N ARG A 36 1.30 9.23 -7.37
CA ARG A 36 0.49 8.28 -6.60
C ARG A 36 0.36 7.01 -7.43
N PHE A 37 0.35 5.85 -6.76
CA PHE A 37 0.10 4.58 -7.41
C PHE A 37 -1.33 4.12 -7.14
N GLY A 38 -1.88 3.33 -8.06
CA GLY A 38 -3.20 2.73 -7.93
C GLY A 38 -3.13 1.36 -7.25
N VAL A 39 -4.25 0.96 -6.64
CA VAL A 39 -4.48 -0.42 -6.21
C VAL A 39 -5.62 -0.96 -7.06
N VAL A 40 -5.40 -2.09 -7.71
CA VAL A 40 -6.39 -2.72 -8.60
C VAL A 40 -6.80 -4.05 -8.01
N MET A 41 -8.11 -4.31 -8.00
CA MET A 41 -8.69 -5.60 -7.64
C MET A 41 -9.82 -5.87 -8.63
N GLU A 42 -9.80 -7.06 -9.23
CA GLU A 42 -10.78 -7.49 -10.22
C GLU A 42 -11.17 -8.94 -9.96
N LEU A 43 -12.41 -9.28 -10.27
CA LEU A 43 -12.86 -10.66 -10.38
C LEU A 43 -12.89 -11.05 -11.86
N LEU A 44 -11.95 -11.87 -12.29
CA LEU A 44 -11.90 -12.36 -13.66
C LEU A 44 -12.99 -13.43 -13.88
N LYS A 45 -13.55 -13.45 -15.09
CA LYS A 45 -14.51 -14.46 -15.55
C LYS A 45 -13.82 -15.71 -16.08
#